data_AF-A0AAW9MXY8-F1
#
_entry.id   AF-A0AAW9MXY8-F1
#
_cell.length_a   1.000
_cell.length_b   1.000
_cell.length_c   1.000
_cell.angle_alpha   90.00
_cell.angle_beta   90.00
_cell.angle_gamma   90.00
#
_symmetry.space_group_name_H-M   'P 1'
#
loop_
_entity.id
_entity.type
_entity.pdbx_description
1 polymer ?
#
loop_
_entity_poly.entity_id
_entity_poly.type
_entity_poly.pdbx_seq_one_letter_code
_entity_poly.pdbx_strand_id
1 'polypeptide(L)'
;MRIYCTNESIDNIPEGFDEKLDITNKKDIGFNFWDNYIKLEKEFSKSAIDLLYLSIFVFVADRIVKRDTQNDGWTRTIKLNVPVSDIDFWNSQKILVTDMLNFLSGYNWTFEFRPKTVYQEQIYYSSKKYQELDKRSYDKICMFSGGLDSFIGE
;
A
#
# COMPACT_ATOMS: atom_id res chain seq x y z
N MET A 1 -11.76 13.75 0.17
CA MET A 1 -11.42 13.09 1.44
C MET A 1 -9.91 12.97 1.55
N ARG A 2 -9.31 13.54 2.58
CA ARG A 2 -7.88 13.52 2.87
C ARG A 2 -7.60 12.51 3.98
N ILE A 3 -6.79 11.51 3.68
CA ILE A 3 -6.55 10.35 4.54
C ILE A 3 -5.09 10.35 4.99
N TYR A 4 -4.87 10.21 6.30
CA TYR A 4 -3.56 10.03 6.89
C TYR A 4 -3.21 8.54 6.92
N CYS A 5 -2.31 8.10 6.05
CA CYS A 5 -1.83 6.73 6.05
C CYS A 5 -0.67 6.59 7.02
N THR A 6 -0.61 5.49 7.77
CA THR A 6 0.44 5.26 8.76
C THR A 6 0.84 3.80 8.84
N ASN A 7 2.11 3.59 9.18
CA ASN A 7 2.67 2.29 9.50
C ASN A 7 3.05 2.18 10.98
N GLU A 8 2.40 3.02 11.79
CA GLU A 8 2.54 3.14 13.23
C GLU A 8 1.16 3.18 13.86
N SER A 9 1.03 2.55 15.02
CA SER A 9 -0.20 2.57 15.79
C SER A 9 -0.47 3.98 16.30
N ILE A 10 -1.51 4.61 15.78
CA ILE A 10 -2.01 5.90 16.25
C ILE A 10 -3.50 5.78 16.60
N ASP A 11 -3.90 6.39 17.72
CA ASP A 11 -5.29 6.32 18.17
C ASP A 11 -6.17 7.39 17.51
N ASN A 12 -5.62 8.58 17.29
CA ASN A 12 -6.36 9.74 16.81
C ASN A 12 -6.02 10.08 15.36
N ILE A 13 -6.99 10.67 14.65
CA ILE A 13 -6.78 11.25 13.31
C ILE A 13 -5.99 12.56 13.48
N PRO A 14 -4.84 12.73 12.80
CA PRO A 14 -4.07 13.97 12.87
C PRO A 14 -4.86 15.17 12.35
N GLU A 15 -4.54 16.37 12.87
CA GLU A 15 -5.20 17.60 12.46
C GLU A 15 -5.10 17.84 10.93
N GLY A 16 -6.20 18.27 10.32
CA GLY A 16 -6.26 18.54 8.89
C GLY A 16 -6.45 17.31 8.00
N PHE A 17 -6.80 16.16 8.58
CA PHE A 17 -7.20 14.93 7.88
C PHE A 17 -8.64 14.55 8.22
N ASP A 18 -9.35 14.00 7.24
CA ASP A 18 -10.73 13.53 7.39
C ASP A 18 -10.78 12.12 8.01
N GLU A 19 -9.75 11.30 7.74
CA GLU A 19 -9.67 9.95 8.25
C GLU A 19 -8.22 9.44 8.33
N LYS A 20 -7.99 8.33 9.04
CA LYS A 20 -6.70 7.63 9.12
C LYS A 20 -6.79 6.19 8.59
N LEU A 21 -5.68 5.69 8.05
CA LEU A 21 -5.48 4.29 7.71
C LEU A 21 -4.20 3.77 8.34
N ASP A 22 -4.34 2.89 9.32
CA ASP A 22 -3.21 2.27 10.01
C ASP A 22 -3.00 0.83 9.53
N ILE A 23 -1.86 0.59 8.87
CA ILE A 23 -1.50 -0.72 8.33
C ILE A 23 -1.22 -1.77 9.43
N THR A 24 -1.06 -1.33 10.67
CA THR A 24 -0.84 -2.21 11.83
C THR A 24 -2.17 -2.63 12.46
N ASN A 25 -3.23 -1.86 12.22
CA ASN A 25 -4.55 -2.08 12.76
C ASN A 25 -5.39 -2.97 11.82
N LYS A 26 -5.63 -4.21 12.27
CA LYS A 26 -6.45 -5.19 11.52
C LYS A 26 -7.88 -4.71 11.25
N LYS A 27 -8.42 -3.80 12.05
CA LYS A 27 -9.77 -3.24 11.79
C LYS A 27 -9.77 -2.35 10.54
N ASP A 28 -8.66 -1.68 10.24
CA ASP A 28 -8.57 -0.72 9.15
C ASP A 28 -8.28 -1.45 7.82
N ILE A 29 -7.34 -2.42 7.85
CA ILE A 29 -6.88 -3.10 6.62
C ILE A 29 -7.28 -4.57 6.49
N GLY A 30 -7.83 -5.19 7.54
CA GLY A 30 -8.27 -6.60 7.56
C GLY A 30 -7.19 -7.64 7.84
N PHE A 31 -5.91 -7.27 7.75
CA PHE A 31 -4.77 -8.16 8.03
C PHE A 31 -3.60 -7.37 8.65
N ASN A 32 -2.47 -8.01 8.93
CA ASN A 32 -1.21 -7.31 9.16
C ASN A 32 -0.14 -8.12 8.42
N PHE A 33 0.57 -7.47 7.50
CA PHE A 33 1.52 -8.15 6.63
C PHE A 33 2.62 -8.88 7.42
N TRP A 34 3.15 -8.24 8.47
CA TRP A 34 4.27 -8.73 9.29
C TRP A 34 3.89 -9.72 10.39
N ASP A 35 2.60 -10.01 10.56
CA ASP A 35 2.17 -11.09 11.45
C ASP A 35 2.52 -12.47 10.89
N ASN A 36 2.66 -12.57 9.57
CA ASN A 36 2.87 -13.82 8.86
C ASN A 36 4.31 -14.35 8.98
N TYR A 37 4.47 -15.67 8.87
CA TYR A 37 5.77 -16.30 8.63
C TYR A 37 6.07 -16.22 7.13
N ILE A 38 6.98 -15.34 6.76
CA ILE A 38 7.38 -15.08 5.40
C ILE A 38 8.76 -15.71 5.22
N LYS A 39 8.83 -16.67 4.31
CA LYS A 39 10.08 -17.31 3.91
C LYS A 39 10.55 -16.62 2.64
N LEU A 40 11.74 -16.01 2.67
CA LEU A 40 12.26 -15.24 1.55
C LEU A 40 13.70 -15.67 1.26
N GLU A 41 14.08 -15.64 -0.01
CA GLU A 41 15.48 -15.80 -0.41
C GLU A 41 16.33 -14.59 -0.01
N LYS A 42 15.70 -13.41 0.09
CA LYS A 42 16.33 -12.15 0.48
C LYS A 42 15.31 -11.18 1.06
N GLU A 43 15.76 -10.28 1.92
CA GLU A 43 15.02 -9.11 2.35
C GLU A 43 14.49 -8.29 1.16
N PHE A 44 13.30 -7.72 1.31
CA PHE A 44 12.75 -6.78 0.34
C PHE A 44 13.48 -5.45 0.42
N SER A 45 13.60 -4.78 -0.73
CA SER A 45 14.08 -3.40 -0.75
C SER A 45 13.07 -2.48 -0.06
N LYS A 46 13.55 -1.36 0.50
CA LYS A 46 12.67 -0.35 1.13
C LYS A 46 11.60 0.17 0.16
N SER A 47 11.97 0.40 -1.10
CA SER A 47 11.04 0.81 -2.16
C SER A 47 9.96 -0.24 -2.44
N ALA A 48 10.29 -1.54 -2.36
CA ALA A 48 9.30 -2.60 -2.52
C ALA A 48 8.29 -2.63 -1.34
N ILE A 49 8.76 -2.41 -0.11
CA ILE A 49 7.89 -2.28 1.06
C ILE A 49 7.02 -1.03 0.97
N ASP A 50 7.57 0.10 0.52
CA ASP A 50 6.79 1.32 0.28
C ASP A 50 5.71 1.10 -0.78
N LEU A 51 6.02 0.40 -1.88
CA LEU A 51 5.06 0.08 -2.93
C LEU A 51 3.94 -0.86 -2.41
N LEU A 52 4.29 -1.83 -1.58
CA LEU A 52 3.32 -2.69 -0.89
C LEU A 52 2.38 -1.86 0.01
N TYR A 53 2.93 -0.92 0.78
CA TYR A 53 2.12 -0.10 1.67
C TYR A 53 1.20 0.83 0.87
N LEU A 54 1.73 1.46 -0.17
CA LEU A 54 0.97 2.30 -1.08
C LEU A 54 -0.20 1.52 -1.71
N SER A 55 0.03 0.29 -2.17
CA SER A 55 -1.03 -0.52 -2.77
C SER A 55 -2.12 -0.90 -1.76
N ILE A 56 -1.75 -1.22 -0.52
CA ILE A 56 -2.71 -1.48 0.56
C ILE A 56 -3.52 -0.22 0.88
N PHE A 57 -2.89 0.94 1.01
CA PHE A 57 -3.59 2.19 1.30
C PHE A 57 -4.56 2.58 0.18
N VAL A 58 -4.14 2.46 -1.08
CA VAL A 58 -5.01 2.69 -2.24
C VAL A 58 -6.19 1.72 -2.23
N PHE A 59 -5.94 0.43 -2.02
CA PHE A 59 -6.99 -0.60 -1.97
C PHE A 59 -8.04 -0.30 -0.89
N VAL A 60 -7.60 0.06 0.31
CA VAL A 60 -8.54 0.35 1.41
C VAL A 60 -9.25 1.67 1.19
N ALA A 61 -8.53 2.73 0.79
CA ALA A 61 -9.11 4.04 0.51
C ALA A 61 -10.21 3.95 -0.56
N ASP A 62 -9.98 3.19 -1.62
CA ASP A 62 -10.96 2.99 -2.69
C ASP A 62 -12.27 2.33 -2.18
N ARG A 63 -12.19 1.53 -1.11
CA ARG A 63 -13.36 0.88 -0.51
C ARG A 63 -14.10 1.73 0.52
N ILE A 64 -13.38 2.55 1.29
CA ILE A 64 -13.98 3.31 2.39
C ILE A 64 -14.55 4.67 1.95
N VAL A 65 -13.99 5.29 0.90
CA VAL A 65 -14.45 6.60 0.41
C VAL A 65 -15.76 6.39 -0.36
N LYS A 66 -16.90 6.72 0.24
CA LYS A 66 -18.22 6.58 -0.42
C LYS A 66 -18.44 7.66 -1.50
N ARG A 67 -19.24 7.33 -2.52
CA ARG A 67 -19.58 8.23 -3.65
C ARG A 67 -20.56 9.36 -3.29
N ASP A 68 -21.28 9.19 -2.18
CA ASP A 68 -22.42 10.03 -1.77
C ASP A 68 -22.08 11.49 -1.39
N THR A 69 -20.80 11.88 -1.45
CA THR A 69 -20.32 13.19 -0.99
C THR A 69 -19.84 14.12 -2.10
N GLN A 70 -20.08 13.77 -3.38
CA GLN A 70 -19.52 14.49 -4.54
C GLN A 70 -20.61 15.09 -5.43
N ASN A 71 -20.37 16.32 -5.92
CA ASN A 71 -21.34 17.14 -6.67
C ASN A 71 -21.83 16.50 -7.99
N ASP A 72 -21.07 15.58 -8.58
CA ASP A 72 -21.45 14.85 -9.80
C ASP A 72 -22.02 13.45 -9.52
N GLY A 73 -22.04 13.02 -8.24
CA GLY A 73 -22.48 11.70 -7.79
C GLY A 73 -21.62 10.52 -8.27
N TRP A 74 -20.47 10.77 -8.92
CA TRP A 74 -19.72 9.73 -9.63
C TRP A 74 -18.21 9.74 -9.35
N THR A 75 -17.56 10.90 -9.42
CA THR A 75 -16.09 11.00 -9.36
C THR A 75 -15.63 11.30 -7.93
N ARG A 76 -14.83 10.39 -7.34
CA ARG A 76 -14.26 10.58 -6.00
C ARG A 76 -12.97 11.40 -6.05
N THR A 77 -12.79 12.30 -5.08
CA THR A 77 -11.50 12.97 -4.85
C THR A 77 -10.85 12.41 -3.58
N ILE A 78 -9.77 11.65 -3.76
CA ILE A 78 -9.07 10.92 -2.71
C ILE A 78 -7.66 11.47 -2.59
N LYS A 79 -7.31 11.98 -1.41
CA LYS A 79 -5.97 12.51 -1.13
C LYS A 79 -5.31 11.66 -0.05
N LEU A 80 -4.19 11.02 -0.37
CA LEU A 80 -3.45 10.17 0.57
C LEU A 80 -2.17 10.86 1.03
N ASN A 81 -1.94 10.87 2.34
CA ASN A 81 -0.65 11.22 2.92
C ASN A 81 0.08 9.94 3.33
N VAL A 82 1.14 9.57 2.62
CA VAL A 82 1.75 8.24 2.67
C VAL A 82 3.18 8.30 3.22
N PRO A 83 3.53 7.51 4.26
CA PRO A 83 4.90 7.39 4.74
C PRO A 83 5.74 6.53 3.79
N VAL A 84 6.87 7.07 3.34
CA VAL A 84 7.81 6.41 2.44
C VAL A 84 9.25 6.54 2.93
N SER A 85 10.10 5.60 2.50
CA SER A 85 11.51 5.56 2.86
C SER A 85 12.37 6.58 2.09
N ASP A 86 11.99 6.91 0.86
CA ASP A 86 12.69 7.88 -0.01
C ASP A 86 11.70 8.86 -0.64
N ILE A 87 11.60 10.05 -0.05
CA ILE A 87 10.63 11.08 -0.47
C ILE A 87 10.93 11.57 -1.89
N ASP A 88 12.22 11.73 -2.23
CA ASP A 88 12.62 12.31 -3.51
C ASP A 88 12.31 11.33 -4.65
N PHE A 89 12.61 10.05 -4.44
CA PHE A 89 12.20 9.00 -5.37
C PHE A 89 10.68 9.00 -5.58
N TRP A 90 9.88 8.94 -4.51
CA TRP A 90 8.43 8.86 -4.64
C TRP A 90 7.79 10.12 -5.21
N ASN A 91 8.34 11.31 -4.90
CA ASN A 91 7.91 12.55 -5.53
C ASN A 91 8.22 12.56 -7.03
N SER A 92 9.36 12.00 -7.47
CA SER A 92 9.65 11.86 -8.90
C SER A 92 8.67 10.93 -9.62
N GLN A 93 8.12 9.93 -8.92
CA GLN A 93 7.13 8.98 -9.46
C GLN A 93 5.67 9.42 -9.25
N LYS A 94 5.43 10.55 -8.58
CA LYS A 94 4.09 10.99 -8.15
C LYS A 94 3.12 11.11 -9.31
N ILE A 95 3.55 11.69 -10.44
CA ILE A 95 2.71 11.86 -11.63
C ILE A 95 2.32 10.49 -12.18
N LEU A 96 3.30 9.60 -12.38
CA LEU A 96 3.07 8.25 -12.91
C LEU A 96 2.04 7.47 -12.08
N VAL A 97 2.23 7.43 -10.76
CA VAL A 97 1.30 6.73 -9.85
C VAL A 97 -0.09 7.35 -9.89
N THR A 98 -0.17 8.68 -9.92
CA THR A 98 -1.45 9.41 -9.94
C THR A 98 -2.21 9.13 -11.23
N ASP A 99 -1.55 9.25 -12.38
CA ASP A 99 -2.16 9.02 -13.69
C ASP A 99 -2.60 7.57 -13.87
N MET A 100 -1.77 6.62 -13.42
CA MET A 100 -2.11 5.20 -13.42
C MET A 100 -3.39 4.93 -12.62
N LEU A 101 -3.51 5.47 -11.41
CA LEU A 101 -4.68 5.23 -10.58
C LEU A 101 -5.91 5.97 -11.08
N ASN A 102 -5.75 7.21 -11.57
CA ASN A 102 -6.83 7.95 -12.22
C ASN A 102 -7.38 7.19 -13.43
N PHE A 103 -6.50 6.60 -14.24
CA PHE A 103 -6.87 5.78 -15.39
C PHE A 103 -7.60 4.49 -14.96
N LEU A 104 -7.04 3.74 -13.99
CA LEU A 104 -7.59 2.45 -13.57
C LEU A 104 -8.92 2.57 -12.81
N SER A 105 -9.10 3.64 -12.04
CA SER A 105 -10.27 3.79 -11.16
C SER A 105 -11.31 4.80 -11.66
N GLY A 106 -10.93 5.71 -12.56
CA GLY A 106 -11.77 6.84 -12.97
C GLY A 106 -12.00 7.87 -11.85
N TYR A 107 -11.08 7.99 -10.89
CA TYR A 107 -11.17 8.93 -9.75
C TYR A 107 -10.04 9.95 -9.78
N ASN A 108 -10.16 10.99 -8.95
CA ASN A 108 -9.13 12.00 -8.77
C ASN A 108 -8.28 11.65 -7.55
N TRP A 109 -7.11 11.08 -7.79
CA TRP A 109 -6.13 10.78 -6.76
C TRP A 109 -5.15 11.94 -6.55
N THR A 110 -4.71 12.15 -5.31
CA THR A 110 -3.63 13.08 -4.98
C THR A 110 -2.77 12.47 -3.88
N PHE A 111 -1.45 12.50 -4.06
CA PHE A 111 -0.49 11.94 -3.10
C PHE A 111 0.35 13.03 -2.43
N GLU A 112 0.55 12.91 -1.12
CA GLU A 112 1.57 13.63 -0.37
C GLU A 112 2.46 12.62 0.32
N PHE A 113 3.74 12.59 -0.05
CA PHE A 113 4.70 11.68 0.56
C PHE A 113 5.38 12.34 1.76
N ARG A 114 5.53 11.58 2.83
CA ARG A 114 6.19 12.02 4.07
C ARG A 114 7.25 10.98 4.48
N PRO A 115 8.27 11.36 5.28
CA PRO A 115 9.26 10.40 5.72
C PRO A 115 8.61 9.36 6.63
N LYS A 116 9.01 8.11 6.42
CA LYS A 116 8.69 6.99 7.30
C LYS A 116 9.58 7.06 8.56
N THR A 117 8.97 6.95 9.73
CA THR A 117 9.63 7.05 11.04
C THR A 117 9.90 5.69 11.67
N VAL A 118 9.04 4.69 11.41
CA VAL A 118 9.25 3.29 11.83
C VAL A 118 9.47 2.38 10.62
N TYR A 119 10.46 1.48 10.70
CA TYR A 119 10.79 0.51 9.66
C TYR A 119 10.46 -0.91 10.14
N GLN A 120 9.19 -1.31 9.99
CA GLN A 120 8.68 -2.60 10.46
C GLN A 120 9.41 -3.79 9.82
N GLU A 121 9.84 -3.63 8.58
CA GLU A 121 10.65 -4.61 7.86
C GLU A 121 11.96 -4.93 8.59
N GLN A 122 12.63 -3.93 9.17
CA GLN A 122 13.90 -4.14 9.88
C GLN A 122 13.68 -4.90 11.19
N ILE A 123 12.58 -4.58 11.89
CA ILE A 123 12.16 -5.31 13.10
C ILE A 123 11.85 -6.76 12.73
N TYR A 124 11.15 -6.98 11.61
CA TYR A 124 10.78 -8.30 11.15
C TYR A 124 12.00 -9.15 10.75
N TYR A 125 12.92 -8.62 9.94
CA TYR A 125 14.13 -9.33 9.50
C TYR A 125 15.06 -9.67 10.66
N SER A 126 15.07 -8.86 11.72
CA SER A 126 15.82 -9.14 12.95
C SER A 126 15.13 -10.16 13.87
N SER A 127 13.91 -10.61 13.55
CA SER A 127 13.11 -11.48 14.41
C SER A 127 13.27 -12.96 14.04
N LYS A 128 12.93 -13.86 14.98
CA LYS A 128 12.88 -15.31 14.73
C LYS A 128 11.81 -15.74 13.70
N LYS A 129 10.91 -14.85 13.29
CA LYS A 129 9.89 -15.13 12.26
C LYS A 129 10.50 -15.15 10.86
N TYR A 130 11.56 -14.39 10.65
CA TYR A 130 12.29 -14.37 9.38
C TYR A 130 13.11 -15.66 9.23
N GLN A 131 12.97 -16.30 8.09
CA GLN A 131 13.77 -17.47 7.71
C GLN A 131 14.26 -17.27 6.27
N GLU A 132 15.58 -17.27 6.11
CA GLU A 132 16.19 -17.35 4.79
C GLU A 132 15.87 -18.69 4.14
N LEU A 133 15.43 -18.64 2.90
CA LEU A 133 15.30 -19.81 2.04
C LEU A 133 16.56 -19.99 1.22
N ASP A 134 16.91 -21.26 0.99
CA ASP A 134 17.84 -21.60 -0.07
C ASP A 134 17.32 -21.03 -1.39
N LYS A 135 18.22 -20.34 -2.10
CA LYS A 135 17.93 -19.73 -3.40
C LYS A 135 17.42 -20.81 -4.37
N ARG A 136 16.21 -20.63 -4.90
CA ARG A 136 15.61 -21.47 -5.93
C ARG A 136 15.52 -20.66 -7.23
N SER A 137 16.01 -21.23 -8.32
CA SER A 137 15.73 -20.68 -9.64
C SER A 137 14.35 -21.14 -10.08
N TYR A 138 13.50 -20.18 -10.44
CA TYR A 138 12.21 -20.44 -11.07
C TYR A 138 12.33 -20.10 -12.55
N ASP A 139 12.04 -21.06 -13.43
CA ASP A 139 12.07 -20.83 -14.88
C ASP A 139 10.81 -20.08 -15.36
N LYS A 140 9.72 -20.17 -14.59
CA LYS A 140 8.41 -19.58 -14.90
C LYS A 140 7.67 -19.16 -13.63
N ILE A 141 7.00 -18.02 -13.70
CA ILE A 141 6.08 -17.53 -12.67
C ILE A 141 4.73 -17.30 -13.36
N CYS A 142 3.66 -17.93 -12.88
CA CYS A 142 2.31 -17.73 -13.39
C CYS A 142 1.46 -17.04 -12.32
N MET A 143 0.85 -15.89 -12.66
CA MET A 143 -0.09 -15.21 -11.78
C MET A 143 -1.51 -15.72 -12.06
N PHE A 144 -2.00 -16.63 -11.22
CA PHE A 144 -3.38 -17.09 -11.29
C PHE A 144 -4.30 -16.06 -10.62
N SER A 145 -4.98 -15.24 -11.41
CA SER A 145 -5.97 -14.26 -10.90
C SER A 145 -7.26 -14.92 -10.36
N GLY A 146 -7.44 -16.22 -10.61
CA GLY A 146 -8.66 -16.96 -10.30
C GLY A 146 -9.77 -16.83 -11.36
N GLY A 147 -9.55 -16.07 -12.44
CA GLY A 147 -10.42 -16.04 -13.63
C GLY A 147 -10.09 -17.14 -14.64
N LEU A 148 -11.04 -17.44 -15.53
CA LEU A 148 -10.86 -18.41 -16.62
C LEU A 148 -9.70 -18.00 -17.55
N ASP A 149 -9.53 -16.69 -17.78
CA ASP A 149 -8.53 -16.13 -18.69
C ASP A 149 -7.10 -16.26 -18.15
N SER A 150 -6.91 -16.31 -16.83
CA SER A 150 -5.58 -16.59 -16.25
C SER A 150 -5.21 -18.07 -16.26
N PHE A 151 -6.17 -18.96 -16.52
CA PHE A 151 -5.93 -20.40 -16.63
C PHE A 151 -5.31 -20.80 -17.97
N ILE A 152 -5.53 -19.99 -19.01
CA ILE A 152 -5.02 -20.22 -20.38
C ILE A 152 -3.66 -19.58 -20.65
N GLY A 153 -3.13 -18.78 -19.72
CA GLY A 153 -1.73 -18.35 -19.72
C GLY A 153 -1.36 -17.37 -20.85
N GLU A 154 -2.10 -16.26 -20.96
CA GLU A 154 -1.59 -15.07 -21.67
C GLU A 154 -0.47 -14.36 -20.89
#